data_AF-A0A1I6SE87-F1
#
_entry.id   AF-A0A1I6SE87-F1
#
_cell.length_a   1.000
_cell.length_b   1.000
_cell.length_c   1.000
_cell.angle_alpha   90.00
_cell.angle_beta   90.00
_cell.angle_gamma   90.00
#
_symmetry.space_group_name_H-M   'P 1'
#
loop_
_entity.id
_entity.type
_entity.pdbx_description
1 polymer ?
#
loop_
_entity_poly.entity_id
_entity_poly.type
_entity_poly.pdbx_seq_one_letter_code
_entity_poly.pdbx_strand_id
1 'polypeptide(L)' 'MTPERRLAVLVRKTQWLLDDIAHRLAGHRCTRAERDSAAEVFEELAAALRQQQLPGEVVDGARSE' A
#
# COMPACT_ATOMS: atom_id res chain seq x y z
N MET A 1 15.77 5.69 12.11
CA MET A 1 15.23 4.97 10.94
C MET A 1 14.76 6.02 9.94
N THR A 2 15.29 6.01 8.70
CA THR A 2 14.95 7.02 7.68
C THR A 2 13.52 6.81 7.17
N PRO A 3 12.88 7.82 6.53
CA PRO A 3 11.55 7.69 5.93
C PRO A 3 11.43 6.51 4.95
N GLU A 4 12.45 6.26 4.13
CA GLU A 4 12.50 5.17 3.15
C GLU A 4 12.56 3.81 3.84
N ARG A 5 13.31 3.70 4.96
CA ARG A 5 13.34 2.46 5.76
C ARG A 5 12.00 2.19 6.44
N ARG A 6 11.28 3.24 6.88
CA ARG A 6 9.92 3.10 7.42
C ARG A 6 8.96 2.62 6.33
N LEU A 7 9.03 3.22 5.15
CA LEU A 7 8.21 2.82 4.00
C LEU A 7 8.50 1.38 3.57
N ALA A 8 9.77 0.97 3.50
CA ALA A 8 10.14 -0.40 3.16
C ALA A 8 9.56 -1.42 4.16
N VAL A 9 9.56 -1.10 5.45
CA VAL A 9 8.93 -1.93 6.49
C VAL A 9 7.40 -1.97 6.29
N LEU A 10 6.77 -0.83 6.03
CA LEU A 10 5.32 -0.75 5.81
C LEU A 10 4.91 -1.58 4.59
N VAL A 11 5.60 -1.39 3.45
CA VAL A 11 5.39 -2.18 2.22
C VAL A 11 5.51 -3.67 2.49
N ARG A 12 6.54 -4.11 3.22
CA ARG A 12 6.72 -5.54 3.53
C ARG A 12 5.59 -6.09 4.40
N LYS A 13 5.13 -5.33 5.39
CA LYS A 13 3.99 -5.73 6.24
C LYS A 13 2.71 -5.83 5.41
N THR A 14 2.47 -4.86 4.54
CA THR A 14 1.30 -4.86 3.66
C THR A 14 1.32 -6.03 2.69
N GLN A 15 2.49 -6.41 2.17
CA GLN A 15 2.65 -7.61 1.33
C GLN A 15 2.19 -8.88 2.07
N TRP A 16 2.65 -9.09 3.30
CA TRP A 16 2.22 -10.26 4.10
C TRP A 16 0.72 -10.26 4.40
N LEU A 17 0.14 -9.08 4.64
CA LEU A 17 -1.30 -8.94 4.86
C LEU A 17 -2.09 -9.29 3.59
N LEU A 18 -1.63 -8.86 2.42
CA LEU A 18 -2.24 -9.21 1.13
C LEU A 18 -2.21 -10.72 0.89
N ASP A 19 -1.09 -11.38 1.18
CA ASP A 19 -0.95 -12.82 1.02
C ASP A 19 -1.94 -13.59 1.92
N ASP A 20 -2.08 -13.18 3.19
CA ASP A 20 -3.02 -13.81 4.13
C ASP A 20 -4.49 -13.59 3.71
N ILE A 21 -4.84 -12.38 3.27
CA ILE A 21 -6.19 -12.08 2.80
C ILE A 21 -6.52 -12.85 1.54
N ALA A 22 -5.60 -12.91 0.57
CA ALA A 22 -5.79 -13.69 -0.65
C ALA A 22 -6.04 -15.17 -0.31
N HIS A 23 -5.28 -15.73 0.63
CA HIS A 23 -5.47 -17.09 1.11
C HIS A 23 -6.85 -17.29 1.78
N ARG A 24 -7.27 -16.37 2.65
CA ARG A 24 -8.59 -16.44 3.34
C ARG A 24 -9.76 -16.24 2.38
N LEU A 25 -9.63 -15.34 1.40
CA LEU A 25 -10.65 -15.09 0.38
C LEU A 25 -10.88 -16.33 -0.48
N ALA A 26 -9.82 -16.95 -0.99
CA ALA A 26 -9.92 -18.20 -1.74
C ALA A 26 -10.61 -19.30 -0.91
N GLY A 27 -10.33 -19.33 0.39
CA GLY A 27 -10.96 -20.26 1.33
C GLY A 27 -12.38 -19.89 1.78
N HIS A 28 -12.97 -18.77 1.32
CA HIS A 28 -14.26 -18.25 1.80
C HIS A 28 -14.31 -18.00 3.32
N ARG A 29 -13.15 -17.78 3.95
CA ARG A 29 -12.99 -17.55 5.40
C ARG A 29 -12.70 -16.10 5.77
N CYS A 30 -12.68 -15.19 4.79
CA CYS A 30 -12.42 -13.78 5.03
C CYS A 30 -13.70 -13.07 5.48
N THR A 31 -13.72 -12.66 6.75
CA THR A 31 -14.83 -11.93 7.36
C THR A 31 -14.90 -10.49 6.81
N ARG A 32 -16.01 -9.80 7.10
CA ARG A 32 -16.11 -8.37 6.77
C ARG A 32 -15.10 -7.53 7.55
N ALA A 33 -14.95 -7.79 8.86
CA ALA A 33 -14.03 -7.05 9.70
C ALA A 33 -12.57 -7.16 9.23
N GLU A 34 -12.15 -8.34 8.76
CA GLU A 34 -10.81 -8.53 8.18
C GLU A 34 -10.62 -7.76 6.88
N ARG A 35 -11.65 -7.68 6.03
CA ARG A 35 -11.61 -6.87 4.80
C ARG A 35 -11.53 -5.38 5.11
N ASP A 36 -12.30 -4.91 6.09
CA ASP A 36 -12.31 -3.52 6.51
C ASP A 36 -10.94 -3.11 7.11
N SER A 37 -10.39 -3.94 8.00
CA SER A 37 -9.05 -3.72 8.57
C SER A 37 -7.94 -3.73 7.51
N ALA A 38 -8.07 -4.57 6.48
CA ALA A 38 -7.14 -4.58 5.36
C ALA A 38 -7.17 -3.28 4.56
N ALA A 39 -8.38 -2.78 4.29
CA ALA A 39 -8.57 -1.54 3.55
C ALA A 39 -7.91 -0.37 4.30
N GLU A 40 -8.08 -0.26 5.61
CA GLU A 40 -7.42 0.76 6.44
C GLU A 40 -5.89 0.72 6.30
N VAL A 41 -5.29 -0.47 6.37
CA VAL A 41 -3.83 -0.63 6.20
C VAL A 41 -3.37 -0.25 4.79
N PHE A 42 -4.18 -0.53 3.76
CA PHE A 42 -3.87 -0.13 2.38
C PHE A 42 -3.99 1.38 2.17
N GLU A 43 -4.96 2.02 2.81
CA GLU A 43 -5.10 3.48 2.81
C GLU A 43 -3.91 4.15 3.50
N GLU A 44 -3.45 3.62 4.63
CA GLU A 44 -2.25 4.10 5.32
C GLU A 44 -1.00 3.97 4.43
N LEU A 45 -0.81 2.82 3.77
CA LEU A 45 0.29 2.64 2.82
C LEU A 45 0.19 3.62 1.65
N ALA A 46 -1.00 3.78 1.07
CA ALA A 46 -1.22 4.71 -0.04
C ALA A 46 -0.92 6.16 0.38
N ALA A 47 -1.32 6.56 1.59
CA ALA A 47 -0.99 7.86 2.14
C ALA A 47 0.53 8.03 2.34
N ALA A 48 1.19 7.02 2.92
CA ALA A 48 2.64 7.04 3.12
C ALA A 48 3.42 7.14 1.80
N LEU A 49 2.98 6.43 0.75
CA LEU A 49 3.57 6.52 -0.59
C LEU A 49 3.41 7.92 -1.20
N ARG A 50 2.22 8.52 -1.09
CA ARG A 50 1.97 9.90 -1.59
C ARG A 50 2.78 10.94 -0.82
N GLN A 51 2.92 10.80 0.50
CA GLN A 51 3.75 11.69 1.32
C GLN A 51 5.25 11.56 1.01
N GLN A 52 5.67 10.43 0.45
CA GLN A 52 7.03 10.20 -0.03
C GLN A 52 7.22 10.61 -1.49
N GLN A 53 6.31 11.42 -2.08
CA GLN A 53 6.45 11.95 -3.44
C GLN A 53 7.90 12.35 -3.69
N LEU A 54 8.54 11.48 -4.46
CA LEU A 54 9.95 11.52 -4.77
C LEU A 54 10.22 12.89 -5.40
N PRO A 55 11.28 13.61 -5.02
CA PRO A 55 11.76 14.70 -5.85
C PRO A 55 12.23 14.06 -7.18
N GLY A 56 11.35 13.95 -8.17
CA GLY A 56 11.68 13.32 -9.44
C GLY A 56 10.53 12.77 -10.29
N GLU A 57 9.29 12.69 -9.82
CA GLU A 57 8.18 12.41 -10.75
C GLU A 57 7.80 13.69 -11.49
N VAL A 58 8.61 14.02 -12.51
CA VAL A 58 8.19 14.86 -13.62
C VAL A 58 6.96 14.19 -14.18
N VAL A 59 5.80 14.81 -13.97
CA VAL A 59 4.60 14.52 -14.73
C VAL A 59 4.93 14.89 -16.18
N ASP A 60 5.45 13.94 -16.95
CA ASP A 60 5.62 14.06 -18.40
C ASP A 60 4.22 14.02 -19.03
N GLY A 61 3.54 15.16 -18.94
CA GLY A 61 2.20 15.39 -19.44
C GLY A 61 2.03 16.77 -20.05
N ALA A 62 3.14 17.44 -20.37
CA ALA A 62 3.16 18.66 -21.17
C ALA A 62 4.03 18.43 -22.41
N ARG A 63 3.56 17.55 -23.31
CA ARG A 63 3.90 17.71 -24.73
C ARG A 63 3.17 18.96 -25.22
N SER A 64 3.92 20.07 -25.27
CA SER A 64 3.68 21.13 -26.24
C SER A 64 3.92 20.54 -27.62
N GLU A 65 2.90 20.51 -28.48
CA GLU A 65 2.91 20.96 -29.89
C GLU A 65 1.50 21.44 -30.26
#